data_AF-A0A2V3ZJL0-F1
#
_entry.id   AF-A0A2V3ZJL0-F1
#
_cell.length_a   1.000
_cell.length_b   1.000
_cell.length_c   1.000
_cell.angle_alpha   90.00
_cell.angle_beta   90.00
_cell.angle_gamma   90.00
#
_symmetry.space_group_name_H-M   'P 1'
#
loop_
_entity.id
_entity.type
_entity.pdbx_description
1 polymer ?
#
loop_
_entity_poly.entity_id
_entity_poly.type
_entity_poly.pdbx_seq_one_letter_code
_entity_poly.pdbx_strand_id
1 'polypeptide(L)'
;SRAQKVALQLFKDYQGVIQTDGYAVYDIYENKKGVLPIGCWAHARRKFEEALKEDEVRASYALEQIGLLYDVERQADQENLSYEQRSDLRTRLSYPIMVAFEKWLVQEYPKVLPKGRIGKAIKYTHGIYHK
;
A
#
# COMPACT_ATOMS: atom_id res chain seq x y z
N SER A 1 -2.15 12.31 20.65
CA SER A 1 -2.79 11.06 21.10
C SER A 1 -3.12 10.21 19.88
N ARG A 2 -2.77 8.91 19.86
CA ARG A 2 -3.10 7.95 18.76
C ARG A 2 -4.42 7.19 19.00
N ALA A 3 -5.23 7.67 19.94
CA ALA A 3 -6.47 7.01 20.32
C ALA A 3 -7.53 7.13 19.21
N GLN A 4 -8.27 6.05 18.99
CA GLN A 4 -9.35 5.93 17.99
C GLN A 4 -10.41 7.01 18.08
N LYS A 5 -10.75 7.42 19.31
CA LYS A 5 -11.70 8.52 19.58
C LYS A 5 -11.26 9.85 18.97
N VAL A 6 -9.96 10.12 18.91
CA VAL A 6 -9.39 11.37 18.36
C VAL A 6 -9.45 11.36 16.84
N ALA A 7 -9.10 10.23 16.22
CA ALA A 7 -9.24 10.06 14.78
C ALA A 7 -10.71 10.22 14.36
N LEU A 8 -11.67 9.63 15.09
CA LEU A 8 -13.11 9.77 14.86
C LEU A 8 -13.61 11.21 14.88
N GLN A 9 -13.11 12.03 15.81
CA GLN A 9 -13.49 13.44 15.87
C GLN A 9 -12.90 14.24 14.72
N LEU A 10 -11.65 13.98 14.34
CA LEU A 10 -10.96 14.72 13.27
C LEU A 10 -11.59 14.51 11.90
N PHE A 11 -12.02 13.29 11.57
CA PHE A 11 -12.58 12.98 10.24
C PHE A 11 -14.09 12.73 10.26
N LYS A 12 -14.82 13.22 11.28
CA LYS A 12 -16.27 12.98 11.46
C LYS A 12 -17.10 13.36 10.24
N ASP A 13 -16.74 14.44 9.54
CA ASP A 13 -17.49 14.95 8.39
C ASP A 13 -16.70 14.86 7.07
N TYR A 14 -15.52 14.24 7.09
CA TYR A 14 -14.68 14.07 5.90
C TYR A 14 -15.30 13.07 4.92
N GLN A 15 -15.27 13.43 3.63
CA GLN A 15 -15.54 12.55 2.50
C GLN A 15 -14.39 12.63 1.51
N GLY A 16 -13.93 11.48 1.01
CA GLY A 16 -12.77 11.40 0.13
C GLY A 16 -11.84 10.24 0.47
N VAL A 17 -10.59 10.35 0.04
CA VAL A 17 -9.57 9.30 0.18
C VAL A 17 -8.70 9.57 1.41
N ILE A 18 -8.58 8.59 2.31
CA ILE A 18 -7.67 8.66 3.46
C ILE A 18 -6.57 7.63 3.30
N GLN A 19 -5.33 8.07 3.19
CA GLN A 19 -4.18 7.17 3.25
C GLN A 19 -3.80 6.87 4.70
N THR A 20 -3.69 5.59 5.04
CA THR A 20 -3.32 5.15 6.39
C THR A 20 -2.10 4.24 6.37
N ASP A 21 -1.47 4.09 7.52
CA ASP A 21 -0.41 3.10 7.76
C ASP A 21 -0.96 1.68 8.00
N GLY A 22 -2.25 1.43 7.73
CA GLY A 22 -2.90 0.15 8.02
C GLY A 22 -2.99 -0.14 9.52
N TYR A 23 -2.95 0.89 10.35
CA TYR A 23 -3.15 0.74 11.78
C TYR A 23 -4.63 0.51 12.08
N ALA A 24 -4.93 -0.55 12.85
CA ALA A 24 -6.28 -1.05 13.12
C ALA A 24 -7.28 0.00 13.67
N VAL A 25 -6.75 1.09 14.23
CA VAL A 25 -7.55 2.23 14.69
C VAL A 25 -8.30 2.93 13.56
N TYR A 26 -7.84 2.81 12.31
CA TYR A 26 -8.50 3.36 11.13
C TYR A 26 -9.50 2.38 10.49
N ASP A 27 -9.59 1.13 10.94
CA ASP A 27 -10.54 0.12 10.41
C ASP A 27 -12.01 0.57 10.57
N ILE A 28 -12.28 1.45 11.53
CA ILE A 28 -13.58 2.16 11.68
C ILE A 28 -13.99 2.95 10.43
N TYR A 29 -13.03 3.37 9.60
CA TYR A 29 -13.25 4.12 8.39
C TYR A 29 -13.45 3.22 7.17
N GLU A 30 -13.03 1.94 7.23
CA GLU A 30 -13.34 0.96 6.17
C GLU A 30 -14.85 0.79 5.98
N ASN A 31 -15.63 0.98 7.05
CA ASN A 31 -17.09 0.89 7.01
C ASN A 31 -17.80 2.24 6.97
N LYS A 32 -17.06 3.36 6.89
CA LYS A 32 -17.66 4.69 6.85
C LYS A 32 -18.03 5.08 5.43
N LYS A 33 -19.34 5.18 5.18
CA LYS A 33 -19.89 5.63 3.89
C LYS A 33 -19.29 6.99 3.49
N GLY A 34 -18.70 7.05 2.29
CA GLY A 34 -18.08 8.26 1.74
C GLY A 34 -16.57 8.42 2.01
N VAL A 35 -15.94 7.46 2.69
CA VAL A 35 -14.48 7.44 2.90
C VAL A 35 -13.88 6.21 2.24
N LEU A 36 -12.85 6.41 1.41
CA LEU A 36 -12.05 5.34 0.83
C LEU A 36 -10.69 5.29 1.53
N PRO A 37 -10.46 4.33 2.45
CA PRO A 37 -9.14 4.12 3.00
C PRO A 37 -8.23 3.48 1.94
N ILE A 38 -7.01 4.00 1.81
CA ILE A 38 -5.94 3.40 1.01
C ILE A 38 -4.72 3.13 1.89
N GLY A 39 -4.02 2.03 1.63
CA GLY A 39 -2.78 1.71 2.35
C GLY A 39 -1.57 2.47 1.82
N CYS A 40 -0.53 2.56 2.65
CA CYS A 40 0.67 3.34 2.37
C CYS A 40 1.84 2.47 1.89
N TRP A 41 2.31 2.68 0.65
CA TRP A 41 3.47 1.98 0.08
C TRP A 41 4.77 2.14 0.88
N ALA A 42 4.99 3.28 1.53
CA ALA A 42 6.18 3.48 2.37
C ALA A 42 6.24 2.51 3.56
N HIS A 43 5.08 2.15 4.12
CA HIS A 43 5.01 1.18 5.23
C HIS A 43 5.16 -0.25 4.71
N ALA A 44 4.63 -0.58 3.53
CA ALA A 44 4.88 -1.86 2.87
C ALA A 44 6.38 -2.03 2.60
N ARG A 45 7.02 -1.02 2.00
CA ARG A 45 8.46 -0.99 1.70
C ARG A 45 9.31 -1.29 2.93
N ARG A 46 9.07 -0.58 4.04
CA ARG A 46 9.82 -0.78 5.29
C ARG A 46 9.77 -2.24 5.78
N LYS A 47 8.61 -2.90 5.66
CA LYS A 47 8.47 -4.31 6.07
C LYS A 47 9.29 -5.25 5.19
N PHE A 48 9.34 -4.99 3.88
CA PHE A 48 10.20 -5.75 2.98
C PHE A 48 11.69 -5.45 3.19
N GLU A 49 12.07 -4.20 3.46
CA GLU A 49 13.44 -3.85 3.85
C GLU A 49 13.89 -4.62 5.11
N GLU A 50 13.04 -4.72 6.12
CA GLU A 50 13.32 -5.52 7.33
C GLU A 50 13.43 -7.03 7.04
N ALA A 51 12.73 -7.52 6.01
CA ALA A 51 12.75 -8.91 5.60
C ALA A 51 13.97 -9.30 4.76
N LEU A 52 14.71 -8.34 4.19
CA LEU A 52 15.90 -8.60 3.36
C LEU A 52 16.93 -9.51 4.04
N LYS A 53 17.11 -9.37 5.35
CA LYS A 53 18.08 -10.17 6.12
C LYS A 53 17.70 -11.64 6.26
N GLU A 54 16.44 -11.98 6.02
CA GLU A 54 15.88 -13.32 6.23
C GLU A 54 15.45 -13.97 4.91
N ASP A 55 14.99 -13.19 3.93
CA ASP A 55 14.52 -13.65 2.63
C ASP A 55 14.82 -12.58 1.56
N GLU A 56 16.09 -12.50 1.16
CA GLU A 56 16.59 -11.51 0.21
C GLU A 56 15.86 -11.58 -1.13
N VAL A 57 15.59 -12.78 -1.64
CA VAL A 57 15.00 -12.99 -2.97
C VAL A 57 13.59 -12.41 -3.02
N ARG A 58 12.71 -12.77 -2.08
CA ARG A 58 11.32 -12.26 -2.08
C ARG A 58 11.25 -10.80 -1.70
N ALA A 59 12.06 -10.38 -0.72
CA ALA A 59 12.07 -9.00 -0.28
C ALA A 59 12.56 -8.07 -1.41
N SER A 60 13.62 -8.43 -2.13
CA SER A 60 14.14 -7.62 -3.24
C SER A 60 13.11 -7.49 -4.37
N TYR A 61 12.44 -8.58 -4.75
CA TYR A 61 11.38 -8.52 -5.75
C TYR A 61 10.26 -7.56 -5.33
N ALA A 62 9.78 -7.65 -4.09
CA ALA A 62 8.73 -6.77 -3.59
C ALA A 62 9.16 -5.30 -3.56
N LEU A 63 10.42 -5.03 -3.18
CA LEU A 63 10.99 -3.68 -3.19
C LEU A 63 11.10 -3.12 -4.61
N GLU A 64 11.45 -3.95 -5.59
CA GLU A 64 11.46 -3.58 -7.01
C GLU A 64 10.05 -3.19 -7.48
N GLN A 65 9.02 -3.99 -7.18
CA GLN A 65 7.65 -3.67 -7.57
C GLN A 65 7.17 -2.32 -6.98
N ILE A 66 7.48 -2.06 -5.70
CA ILE A 66 7.17 -0.78 -5.06
C ILE A 66 8.00 0.36 -5.69
N GLY A 67 9.25 0.09 -6.05
CA GLY A 67 10.11 1.01 -6.79
C GLY A 67 9.46 1.47 -8.09
N LEU A 68 8.98 0.55 -8.91
CA LEU A 68 8.28 0.87 -10.17
C LEU A 68 7.06 1.80 -9.96
N LEU A 69 6.34 1.67 -8.85
CA LEU A 69 5.24 2.60 -8.54
C LEU A 69 5.75 4.01 -8.24
N TYR A 70 6.87 4.13 -7.51
CA TYR A 70 7.49 5.43 -7.27
C TYR A 70 8.08 6.04 -8.54
N ASP A 71 8.53 5.21 -9.50
CA ASP A 71 9.05 5.68 -10.78
C ASP A 71 7.95 6.37 -11.58
N VAL A 72 6.73 5.82 -11.57
CA VAL A 72 5.56 6.44 -12.21
C VAL A 72 5.24 7.81 -11.59
N GLU A 73 5.30 7.94 -10.26
CA GLU A 73 5.08 9.24 -9.60
C GLU A 73 6.19 10.24 -9.92
N ARG A 74 7.46 9.80 -9.95
CA ARG A 74 8.58 10.65 -10.34
C ARG A 74 8.45 11.13 -11.79
N GLN A 75 7.99 10.28 -12.70
CA GLN A 75 7.69 10.68 -14.07
C GLN A 75 6.62 11.77 -14.10
N ALA A 76 5.52 11.59 -13.37
CA ALA A 76 4.44 12.59 -13.31
C ALA A 76 4.90 13.94 -12.76
N ASP A 77 5.81 13.94 -11.79
CA ASP A 77 6.41 15.15 -11.23
C ASP A 77 7.36 15.82 -12.22
N GLN A 78 8.23 15.06 -12.88
CA GLN A 78 9.19 15.57 -13.86
C GLN A 78 8.51 16.20 -15.08
N GLU A 79 7.39 15.62 -15.52
CA GLU A 79 6.60 16.12 -16.65
C GLU A 79 5.62 17.23 -16.25
N ASN A 80 5.54 17.59 -14.95
CA ASN A 80 4.57 18.55 -14.40
C ASN A 80 3.11 18.23 -14.80
N LEU A 81 2.73 16.95 -14.75
CA LEU A 81 1.41 16.51 -15.15
C LEU A 81 0.31 17.09 -14.25
N SER A 82 -0.79 17.51 -14.86
CA SER A 82 -2.03 17.81 -14.17
C SER A 82 -2.58 16.58 -13.43
N TYR A 83 -3.55 16.79 -12.53
CA TYR A 83 -4.19 15.70 -11.80
C TYR A 83 -4.84 14.65 -12.71
N GLU A 84 -5.47 15.09 -13.80
CA GLU A 84 -6.11 14.23 -14.80
C GLU A 84 -5.08 13.39 -15.54
N GLN A 85 -4.02 14.03 -16.07
CA GLN A 85 -2.92 13.33 -16.74
C GLN A 85 -2.19 12.35 -15.83
N ARG A 86 -2.01 12.69 -14.54
CA ARG A 86 -1.43 11.80 -13.54
C ARG A 86 -2.33 10.59 -13.27
N SER A 87 -3.64 10.78 -13.24
CA SER A 87 -4.61 9.68 -13.13
C SER A 87 -4.53 8.73 -14.32
N ASP A 88 -4.42 9.26 -15.53
CA ASP A 88 -4.27 8.46 -16.75
C ASP A 88 -2.94 7.70 -16.77
N LEU A 89 -1.84 8.35 -16.34
CA LEU A 89 -0.53 7.72 -16.21
C LEU A 89 -0.56 6.54 -15.23
N ARG A 90 -1.18 6.73 -14.04
CA ARG A 90 -1.36 5.67 -13.04
C ARG A 90 -2.20 4.52 -13.57
N THR A 91 -3.28 4.82 -14.28
CA THR A 91 -4.16 3.81 -14.87
C THR A 91 -3.40 2.96 -15.89
N ARG A 92 -2.54 3.59 -16.69
CA ARG A 92 -1.77 2.90 -17.74
C ARG A 92 -0.56 2.14 -17.19
N LEU A 93 0.12 2.67 -16.17
CA LEU A 93 1.40 2.13 -15.70
C LEU A 93 1.33 1.53 -14.30
N SER A 94 0.82 2.25 -13.30
CA SER A 94 0.77 1.76 -11.92
C SER A 94 -0.22 0.61 -11.73
N TYR A 95 -1.39 0.66 -12.38
CA TYR A 95 -2.43 -0.37 -12.24
C TYR A 95 -1.95 -1.78 -12.63
N PRO A 96 -1.35 -2.01 -13.82
CA PRO A 96 -0.87 -3.35 -14.17
C PRO A 96 0.25 -3.84 -13.24
N ILE A 97 1.13 -2.96 -12.74
CA ILE A 97 2.15 -3.30 -11.74
C ILE A 97 1.47 -3.79 -10.46
N MET A 98 0.49 -3.04 -9.97
CA MET A 98 -0.25 -3.39 -8.76
C MET A 98 -0.95 -4.75 -8.90
N VAL A 99 -1.61 -5.02 -10.02
CA VAL A 99 -2.30 -6.30 -10.29
C VAL A 99 -1.31 -7.47 -10.35
N ALA A 100 -0.17 -7.30 -11.02
CA ALA A 100 0.85 -8.35 -11.08
C ALA A 100 1.44 -8.62 -9.68
N PHE A 101 1.71 -7.56 -8.93
CA PHE A 101 2.27 -7.66 -7.59
C PHE A 101 1.28 -8.32 -6.60
N GLU A 102 -0.01 -8.00 -6.68
CA GLU A 102 -1.05 -8.67 -5.88
C GLU A 102 -1.09 -10.18 -6.11
N LYS A 103 -1.07 -10.60 -7.38
CA LYS A 103 -1.02 -12.02 -7.75
C LYS A 103 0.21 -12.69 -7.17
N TRP A 104 1.36 -12.03 -7.24
CA TRP A 104 2.60 -12.54 -6.64
C TRP A 104 2.48 -12.67 -5.11
N LEU A 105 1.90 -11.69 -4.42
CA LEU A 105 1.68 -11.74 -2.96
C LEU A 105 0.83 -12.96 -2.57
N VAL A 106 -0.27 -13.21 -3.30
CA VAL A 106 -1.15 -14.37 -3.07
C VAL A 106 -0.42 -15.69 -3.33
N GLN A 107 0.42 -15.74 -4.37
CA GLN A 107 1.18 -16.94 -4.72
C GLN A 107 2.32 -17.27 -3.75
N GLU A 108 2.98 -16.25 -3.18
CA GLU A 108 4.12 -16.44 -2.28
C GLU A 108 3.70 -16.64 -0.82
N TYR A 109 2.54 -16.13 -0.40
CA TYR A 109 2.11 -16.24 1.00
C TYR A 109 2.08 -17.68 1.55
N PRO A 110 1.59 -18.71 0.82
CA PRO A 110 1.59 -20.09 1.30
C PRO A 110 3.00 -20.71 1.43
N LYS A 111 4.02 -20.10 0.81
CA LYS A 111 5.40 -20.62 0.76
C LYS A 111 6.28 -20.09 1.88
N VAL A 112 5.75 -19.19 2.73
CA VAL A 112 6.50 -18.55 3.80
C VAL A 112 5.84 -18.75 5.16
N LEU A 113 6.62 -18.63 6.23
CA LEU A 113 6.09 -18.68 7.60
C LEU A 113 5.21 -17.44 7.88
N PRO A 114 3.91 -17.59 8.21
CA PRO A 114 3.01 -16.44 8.41
C PRO A 114 3.46 -15.45 9.48
N LYS A 115 4.21 -15.92 10.49
CA LYS A 115 4.72 -15.11 11.60
C LYS A 115 6.14 -14.54 11.35
N GLY A 116 6.82 -14.99 10.30
CA GLY A 116 8.13 -14.48 9.88
C GLY A 116 8.04 -13.07 9.30
N ARG A 117 9.17 -12.37 9.13
CA ARG A 117 9.17 -10.99 8.62
C ARG A 117 8.57 -10.89 7.22
N ILE A 118 8.97 -11.79 6.31
CA ILE A 118 8.43 -11.83 4.95
C ILE A 118 6.92 -12.14 4.94
N GLY A 119 6.46 -13.10 5.75
CA GLY A 119 5.03 -13.41 5.87
C GLY A 119 4.21 -12.23 6.40
N LYS A 120 4.74 -11.48 7.37
CA LYS A 120 4.12 -10.25 7.87
C LYS A 120 4.12 -9.13 6.81
N ALA A 121 5.18 -9.00 6.03
CA ALA A 121 5.28 -8.03 4.95
C ALA A 121 4.25 -8.32 3.84
N ILE A 122 4.16 -9.57 3.39
CA ILE A 122 3.17 -10.01 2.39
C ILE A 122 1.75 -9.80 2.90
N LYS A 123 1.44 -10.26 4.13
CA LYS A 123 0.11 -10.10 4.73
C LYS A 123 -0.31 -8.64 4.85
N TYR A 124 0.59 -7.78 5.34
CA TYR A 124 0.33 -6.35 5.45
C TYR A 124 0.07 -5.73 4.07
N THR A 125 0.93 -6.02 3.10
CA THR A 125 0.87 -5.42 1.77
C THR A 125 -0.37 -5.87 1.02
N HIS A 126 -0.75 -7.16 1.10
CA HIS A 126 -2.01 -7.63 0.54
C HIS A 126 -3.22 -6.94 1.20
N GLY A 127 -3.13 -6.55 2.47
CA GLY A 127 -4.16 -5.77 3.15
C GLY A 127 -4.32 -4.33 2.65
N ILE A 128 -3.36 -3.81 1.86
CA ILE A 128 -3.47 -2.48 1.22
C ILE A 128 -4.41 -2.52 0.02
N TYR A 129 -4.51 -3.67 -0.64
CA TYR A 129 -5.39 -3.84 -1.80
C TYR A 129 -6.84 -3.79 -1.33
N HIS A 130 -7.63 -2.94 -1.98
CA HIS A 130 -9.06 -2.84 -1.70
C HIS A 130 -9.76 -4.14 -2.10
N LYS A 131 -10.69 -4.58 -1.26
CA LYS A 131 -11.53 -5.77 -1.51
C LYS A 131 -12.79 -5.38 -2.26
#